data_AF-A0A8J8BK96-F1
#
_entry.id   AF-A0A8J8BK96-F1
#
_cell.length_a   1.000
_cell.length_b   1.000
_cell.length_c   1.000
_cell.angle_alpha   90.00
_cell.angle_beta   90.00
_cell.angle_gamma   90.00
#
_symmetry.space_group_name_H-M   'P 1'
#
loop_
_entity.id
_entity.type
_entity.pdbx_description
1 polymer ?
#
loop_
_entity_poly.entity_id
_entity_poly.type
_entity_poly.pdbx_seq_one_letter_code
_entity_poly.pdbx_strand_id
1 'polypeptide(L)'
;MRNITLKVPENMYGFVSDLFETKEEMLKDFLYSIAMAKVSDYRKREEVYESKYDQIFKKFERKVLSKDREEVFEEWDDYIIWKAIHEAHELWVKRYKNLEKYST
;
A
#
# COMPACT_ATOMS: atom_id res chain seq x y z
N MET A 1 -2.74 -23.38 -11.81
CA MET A 1 -3.50 -22.12 -11.65
C MET A 1 -4.70 -22.38 -10.75
N ARG A 2 -5.00 -21.47 -9.80
CA ARG A 2 -6.28 -21.51 -9.07
C ARG A 2 -7.26 -20.58 -9.78
N ASN A 3 -8.50 -21.04 -9.99
CA ASN A 3 -9.55 -20.24 -10.61
C ASN A 3 -10.38 -19.54 -9.52
N ILE A 4 -10.73 -18.27 -9.76
CA ILE A 4 -11.60 -17.48 -8.89
C ILE A 4 -12.84 -17.11 -9.71
N THR A 5 -14.03 -17.38 -9.16
CA THR A 5 -15.30 -17.00 -9.78
C THR A 5 -15.82 -15.72 -9.11
N LEU A 6 -15.95 -14.64 -9.89
CA LEU A 6 -16.58 -13.40 -9.45
C LEU A 6 -18.00 -13.32 -10.01
N LYS A 7 -18.98 -13.09 -9.12
CA LYS A 7 -20.36 -12.80 -9.50
C LYS A 7 -20.57 -11.30 -9.45
N VAL A 8 -20.92 -10.72 -10.60
CA VAL A 8 -21.33 -9.31 -10.68
C VAL A 8 -22.84 -9.25 -10.41
N PRO A 9 -23.31 -8.37 -9.50
CA PRO A 9 -24.73 -8.14 -9.28
C PRO A 9 -25.46 -7.70 -10.56
N GLU A 10 -26.71 -8.13 -10.74
CA GLU A 10 -27.48 -7.86 -11.97
C GLU A 10 -27.59 -6.36 -12.31
N ASN A 11 -27.80 -5.53 -11.29
CA ASN A 11 -27.89 -4.08 -11.44
C ASN A 11 -26.57 -3.41 -11.83
N MET A 12 -25.45 -4.14 -11.82
CA MET A 12 -24.13 -3.64 -12.23
C MET A 12 -23.73 -4.12 -13.63
N TYR A 13 -24.50 -4.99 -14.29
CA TYR A 13 -24.11 -5.52 -15.60
C TYR A 13 -23.96 -4.44 -16.66
N GLY A 14 -24.90 -3.50 -16.74
CA GLY A 14 -24.82 -2.37 -17.69
C GLY A 14 -23.56 -1.53 -17.46
N PHE A 15 -23.26 -1.19 -16.21
CA PHE A 15 -22.04 -0.46 -15.86
C PHE A 15 -20.77 -1.21 -16.26
N VAL A 16 -20.72 -2.53 -16.03
CA VAL A 16 -19.55 -3.32 -16.39
C VAL A 16 -19.41 -3.44 -17.91
N SER A 17 -20.51 -3.65 -18.65
CA SER A 17 -20.47 -3.74 -20.11
C SER A 17 -20.14 -2.43 -20.80
N ASP A 18 -20.50 -1.29 -20.20
CA ASP A 18 -20.24 0.03 -20.76
C ASP A 18 -18.79 0.50 -20.50
N LEU A 19 -18.16 -0.02 -19.44
CA LEU A 19 -16.82 0.40 -19.01
C LEU A 19 -15.69 -0.55 -19.42
N PHE A 20 -15.98 -1.82 -19.66
CA PHE A 20 -14.96 -2.84 -19.89
C PHE A 20 -15.37 -3.79 -21.01
N GLU A 21 -14.43 -4.10 -21.90
CA GLU A 21 -14.65 -5.06 -22.97
C GLU A 21 -14.52 -6.50 -22.46
N THR A 22 -13.70 -6.72 -21.43
CA THR A 22 -13.41 -8.04 -20.88
C THR A 22 -13.46 -8.08 -19.35
N LYS A 23 -13.70 -9.28 -18.80
CA LYS A 23 -13.67 -9.50 -17.34
C LYS A 23 -12.26 -9.31 -16.78
N GLU A 24 -11.25 -9.67 -17.57
CA GLU A 24 -9.84 -9.53 -17.27
C GLU A 24 -9.45 -8.06 -17.12
N GLU A 25 -9.91 -7.19 -18.03
CA GLU A 25 -9.72 -5.74 -17.97
C GLU A 25 -10.37 -5.15 -16.71
N MET A 26 -11.65 -5.46 -16.48
CA MET A 26 -12.37 -5.03 -15.27
C MET A 26 -11.63 -5.44 -13.99
N LEU A 27 -11.20 -6.70 -13.90
CA LEU A 27 -10.49 -7.21 -12.73
C LEU A 27 -9.15 -6.50 -12.54
N LYS A 28 -8.43 -6.25 -13.63
CA LYS A 28 -7.13 -5.59 -13.60
C LYS A 28 -7.25 -4.15 -13.12
N ASP A 29 -8.21 -3.38 -13.66
CA ASP A 29 -8.45 -1.99 -13.26
C ASP A 29 -8.92 -1.90 -11.81
N PHE A 30 -9.75 -2.84 -11.36
CA PHE A 30 -10.16 -2.95 -9.97
C PHE A 30 -8.96 -3.20 -9.03
N LEU A 31 -8.10 -4.16 -9.37
CA LEU A 31 -6.90 -4.46 -8.59
C LEU A 31 -5.90 -3.29 -8.58
N TYR A 32 -5.76 -2.60 -9.71
CA TYR A 32 -4.92 -1.43 -9.84
C TYR A 32 -5.42 -0.29 -8.94
N SER A 33 -6.72 -0.02 -8.97
CA SER A 33 -7.38 0.99 -8.14
C SER A 33 -7.20 0.69 -6.65
N ILE A 34 -7.35 -0.57 -6.23
CA ILE A 34 -7.08 -0.99 -4.85
C ILE A 34 -5.61 -0.75 -4.47
N ALA A 35 -4.68 -1.18 -5.34
CA ALA A 35 -3.26 -1.06 -5.05
C ALA A 35 -2.85 0.42 -4.93
N MET A 36 -3.33 1.28 -5.83
CA MET A 36 -3.11 2.72 -5.80
C MET A 36 -3.69 3.36 -4.52
N ALA A 37 -4.93 3.02 -4.17
CA ALA A 37 -5.57 3.53 -2.95
C ALA A 37 -4.79 3.13 -1.69
N LYS A 38 -4.28 1.89 -1.64
CA LYS A 38 -3.46 1.39 -0.52
C LYS A 38 -2.10 2.08 -0.45
N VAL A 39 -1.42 2.29 -1.58
CA VAL A 39 -0.18 3.06 -1.63
C VAL A 39 -0.40 4.47 -1.07
N SER A 40 -1.45 5.16 -1.54
CA SER A 40 -1.77 6.51 -1.06
C SER A 40 -2.13 6.55 0.43
N ASP A 41 -2.91 5.59 0.93
CA ASP A 41 -3.28 5.50 2.35
C ASP A 41 -2.06 5.30 3.25
N TYR A 42 -1.18 4.34 2.94
CA TYR A 42 0.02 4.13 3.75
C TYR A 42 1.01 5.28 3.64
N ARG A 43 1.15 5.92 2.47
CA ARG A 43 2.01 7.09 2.32
C ARG A 43 1.57 8.25 3.23
N LYS A 44 0.27 8.54 3.29
CA LYS A 44 -0.29 9.55 4.22
C LYS A 44 -0.01 9.21 5.68
N ARG A 45 -0.02 7.93 6.04
CA ARG A 45 0.32 7.49 7.40
C ARG A 45 1.81 7.62 7.70
N GLU A 46 2.69 7.41 6.73
CA GLU A 46 4.12 7.71 6.88
C GLU A 46 4.36 9.20 7.13
N GLU A 47 3.65 10.07 6.41
CA GLU A 47 3.79 11.54 6.52
C GLU A 47 3.53 12.07 7.93
N VAL A 48 2.66 11.40 8.70
CA VAL A 48 2.42 11.74 10.13
C VAL A 48 3.70 11.63 10.95
N TYR A 49 4.44 10.54 10.77
CA TYR A 49 5.69 10.30 11.50
C TYR A 49 6.86 11.08 10.90
N GLU A 50 6.91 11.24 9.58
CA GLU A 50 7.90 12.10 8.93
C GLU A 50 7.80 13.53 9.45
N SER A 51 6.57 14.02 9.64
CA SER A 51 6.31 15.35 10.23
C SER A 51 6.65 15.40 11.73
N LYS A 52 6.32 14.35 12.50
CA LYS A 52 6.64 14.28 13.93
C LYS A 52 8.15 14.33 14.20
N TYR A 53 8.94 13.67 13.37
CA TYR A 53 10.37 13.48 13.59
C TYR A 53 11.28 14.28 12.65
N ASP A 54 10.70 15.04 11.71
CA ASP A 54 11.40 15.81 10.68
C ASP A 54 12.44 14.99 9.89
N GLN A 55 12.10 13.74 9.58
CA GLN A 55 12.99 12.83 8.85
C GLN A 55 12.23 11.66 8.22
N ILE A 56 12.83 11.01 7.24
CA ILE A 56 12.29 9.77 6.64
C ILE A 56 12.48 8.55 7.56
N PHE A 57 11.63 7.53 7.38
CA PHE A 57 11.64 6.30 8.18
C PHE A 57 13.04 5.70 8.34
N LYS A 58 13.80 5.58 7.25
CA LYS A 58 15.14 4.95 7.29
C LYS A 58 16.17 5.71 8.14
N LYS A 59 16.03 7.03 8.27
CA LYS A 59 16.88 7.82 9.18
C LYS A 59 16.45 7.59 10.63
N PHE A 60 15.15 7.61 10.89
CA PHE A 60 14.58 7.33 12.21
C PHE A 60 14.92 5.92 12.70
N GLU A 61 14.76 4.89 11.85
CA GLU A 61 15.12 3.51 12.15
C GLU A 61 16.58 3.37 12.60
N ARG A 62 17.52 4.00 11.89
CA ARG A 62 18.94 3.99 12.30
C ARG A 62 19.18 4.69 13.63
N LYS A 63 18.47 5.79 13.90
CA LYS A 63 18.56 6.52 15.17
C LYS A 63 18.06 5.63 16.32
N VAL A 64 16.88 5.04 16.20
CA VAL A 64 16.26 4.23 17.26
C VAL A 64 17.06 2.98 17.56
N LEU A 65 17.59 2.31 16.53
CA LEU A 65 18.37 1.07 16.66
C LEU A 65 19.85 1.29 17.05
N SER A 66 20.31 2.53 17.21
CA SER A 66 21.69 2.82 17.60
C SER A 66 21.97 2.35 19.03
N LYS A 67 23.09 1.62 19.23
CA LYS A 67 23.49 1.07 20.53
C LYS A 67 24.04 2.11 21.50
N ASP A 68 24.46 3.27 21.00
CA ASP A 68 25.12 4.33 21.79
C ASP A 68 24.12 5.38 22.31
N ARG A 69 22.82 5.08 22.23
CA ARG A 69 21.71 5.98 22.57
C ARG A 69 20.96 5.46 23.79
N GLU A 70 20.54 6.37 24.67
CA GLU A 70 19.58 6.08 25.72
C GLU A 70 18.19 5.78 25.13
N GLU A 71 17.55 4.72 25.61
CA GLU A 71 16.24 4.30 25.11
C GLU A 71 15.16 5.33 25.47
N VAL A 72 14.53 5.91 24.45
CA VAL A 72 13.31 6.71 24.61
C VAL A 72 12.12 5.82 24.24
N PHE A 73 11.33 5.42 25.23
CA PHE A 73 10.18 4.51 25.07
C PHE A 73 9.19 4.98 23.99
N GLU A 74 8.86 6.27 23.96
CA GLU A 74 7.96 6.83 22.96
C GLU A 74 8.49 6.64 21.52
N GLU A 75 9.80 6.82 21.30
CA GLU A 75 10.40 6.60 19.97
C GLU A 75 10.39 5.11 19.58
N TRP A 76 10.46 4.21 20.55
CA TRP A 76 10.36 2.77 20.30
C TRP A 76 8.93 2.35 19.94
N ASP A 77 7.93 2.86 20.63
CA ASP A 77 6.51 2.61 20.31
C ASP A 77 6.17 3.11 18.91
N ASP A 78 6.61 4.34 18.60
CA ASP A 78 6.43 4.92 17.27
C ASP A 78 7.22 4.18 16.19
N TYR A 79 8.42 3.67 16.51
CA TYR A 79 9.18 2.83 15.59
C TYR A 79 8.44 1.56 15.19
N ILE A 80 7.84 0.86 16.14
CA ILE A 80 7.10 -0.39 15.87
C ILE A 80 5.94 -0.10 14.91
N ILE A 81 5.17 0.95 15.17
CA ILE A 81 4.01 1.30 14.35
C ILE A 81 4.46 1.79 12.96
N TRP A 82 5.42 2.71 12.92
CA TRP A 82 5.91 3.27 11.66
C TRP A 82 6.57 2.22 10.78
N LYS A 83 7.31 1.27 11.36
CA LYS A 83 7.87 0.13 10.62
C LYS A 83 6.78 -0.69 9.95
N ALA A 84 5.71 -1.03 10.68
CA ALA A 84 4.60 -1.79 10.11
C ALA A 84 3.91 -1.03 8.95
N ILE A 85 3.76 0.29 9.09
CA ILE A 85 3.24 1.16 8.02
C ILE A 85 4.18 1.16 6.81
N HIS A 86 5.47 1.33 7.03
CA HIS A 86 6.49 1.37 5.98
C HIS A 86 6.56 0.05 5.19
N GLU A 87 6.58 -1.08 5.90
CA GLU A 87 6.57 -2.41 5.27
C GLU A 87 5.29 -2.67 4.47
N ALA A 88 4.14 -2.22 4.98
CA ALA A 88 2.88 -2.29 4.25
C ALA A 88 2.89 -1.40 3.00
N HIS A 89 3.43 -0.18 3.10
CA HIS A 89 3.60 0.73 1.97
C HIS A 89 4.45 0.09 0.87
N GLU A 90 5.64 -0.39 1.21
CA GLU A 90 6.56 -1.07 0.29
C GLU A 90 5.91 -2.30 -0.38
N LEU A 91 5.15 -3.09 0.38
CA LEU A 91 4.40 -4.23 -0.16
C LEU A 91 3.39 -3.80 -1.23
N TRP A 92 2.60 -2.76 -0.96
CA TRP A 92 1.59 -2.29 -1.91
C TRP A 92 2.20 -1.57 -3.11
N VAL A 93 3.31 -0.85 -2.94
CA VAL A 93 4.10 -0.30 -4.05
C VAL A 93 4.59 -1.42 -4.97
N LYS A 94 5.10 -2.53 -4.40
CA LYS A 94 5.53 -3.69 -5.18
C LYS A 94 4.36 -4.33 -5.95
N ARG A 95 3.19 -4.47 -5.31
CA ARG A 95 1.98 -5.01 -5.96
C ARG A 95 1.51 -4.12 -7.10
N TYR A 96 1.47 -2.80 -6.88
CA TYR A 96 1.12 -1.82 -7.90
C TYR A 96 2.06 -1.89 -9.11
N LYS A 97 3.38 -1.86 -8.88
CA LYS A 97 4.39 -1.97 -9.96
C LYS A 97 4.31 -3.30 -10.73
N ASN A 98 3.95 -4.38 -10.04
CA ASN A 98 3.74 -5.67 -10.72
C ASN A 98 2.53 -5.61 -11.65
N LEU A 99 1.44 -4.92 -11.27
CA LEU A 99 0.27 -4.76 -12.13
C LEU A 99 0.57 -3.89 -13.36
N GLU A 100 1.39 -2.83 -13.24
CA GLU A 100 1.85 -2.03 -14.39
C GLU A 100 2.60 -2.88 -15.43
N LYS A 101 3.45 -3.83 -14.98
CA LYS A 101 4.25 -4.67 -15.90
C LYS A 101 3.43 -5.60 -16.77
N TYR A 102 2.21 -5.93 -16.37
CA TYR A 102 1.27 -6.75 -17.17
C TYR A 102 0.26 -5.87 -17.93
N SER A 103 0.57 -4.60 -18.14
CA SER A 103 -0.20 -3.64 -18.95
C SER A 103 0.36 -3.35 -20.33
N THR A 104 1.25 -4.21 -20.82
CA THR A 104 1.78 -4.16 -22.19
C THR A 104 1.43 -5.42 -22.94
#